data_AF-A0A5E4MQY2-F1
#
_entry.id   AF-A0A5E4MQY2-F1
#
_cell.length_a   1.000
_cell.length_b   1.000
_cell.length_c   1.000
_cell.angle_alpha   90.00
_cell.angle_beta   90.00
_cell.angle_gamma   90.00
#
_symmetry.space_group_name_H-M   'P 1'
#
loop_
_entity.id
_entity.type
_entity.pdbx_description
1 polymer ?
#
loop_
_entity_poly.entity_id
_entity_poly.type
_entity_poly.pdbx_seq_one_letter_code
_entity_poly.pdbx_strand_id
1 'polypeptide(L)'
;MLEELYNTWRSLQKNSSRRTNTQIKNENEFVQCFDELFDIAHADALDMMTIDMDKQFLITQRQKGRPGAMMGVDWTSQKREFKRSKQLEESEKKRKLNENKIKSIFESVELCSSSDTEESLSDDCDLAQNIQDNTKNSITVESCEDSAGPSTTRRGRTAFINDKLF
;
A
#
# COMPACT_ATOMS: atom_id res chain seq x y z
N MET A 1 -36.10 -2.39 -5.03
CA MET A 1 -34.70 -2.84 -5.22
C MET A 1 -34.14 -3.62 -4.04
N LEU A 2 -33.77 -3.00 -2.91
CA LEU A 2 -33.08 -3.73 -1.82
C LEU A 2 -33.98 -4.79 -1.15
N GLU A 3 -35.24 -4.44 -0.90
CA GLU A 3 -36.24 -5.34 -0.29
C GLU A 3 -36.57 -6.53 -1.18
N GLU A 4 -36.68 -6.30 -2.50
CA GLU A 4 -36.89 -7.37 -3.49
C GLU A 4 -35.69 -8.32 -3.52
N LEU A 5 -34.46 -7.80 -3.51
CA LEU A 5 -33.25 -8.61 -3.48
C LEU A 5 -33.14 -9.42 -2.18
N TYR A 6 -33.55 -8.84 -1.05
CA TYR A 6 -33.62 -9.56 0.21
C TYR A 6 -34.62 -10.73 0.14
N ASN A 7 -35.80 -10.50 -0.45
CA ASN A 7 -36.83 -11.52 -0.58
C ASN A 7 -36.41 -12.65 -1.54
N THR A 8 -35.72 -12.35 -2.63
CA THR A 8 -35.16 -13.36 -3.54
C THR A 8 -34.07 -14.17 -2.84
N TRP A 9 -33.15 -13.52 -2.11
CA TRP A 9 -32.15 -14.21 -1.29
C TRP A 9 -32.79 -15.14 -0.25
N ARG A 10 -33.81 -14.68 0.49
CA ARG A 10 -34.51 -15.51 1.49
C ARG A 10 -35.15 -16.74 0.86
N SER A 11 -35.67 -16.60 -0.35
CA SER A 11 -36.28 -17.70 -1.10
C SER A 11 -35.23 -18.71 -1.58
N LEU A 12 -34.08 -18.23 -2.03
CA LEU A 12 -32.93 -19.06 -2.40
C LEU A 12 -32.35 -19.79 -1.19
N GLN A 13 -32.19 -19.09 -0.06
CA GLN A 13 -31.65 -19.63 1.18
C GLN A 13 -32.47 -20.84 1.67
N LYS A 14 -33.80 -20.75 1.62
CA LYS A 14 -34.71 -21.85 2.00
C LYS A 14 -34.47 -23.13 1.18
N ASN A 15 -34.01 -23.00 -0.05
CA ASN A 15 -33.82 -24.10 -0.99
C ASN A 15 -32.34 -24.43 -1.26
N SER A 16 -31.41 -23.83 -0.51
CA SER A 16 -29.95 -23.94 -0.72
C SER A 16 -29.38 -25.36 -0.65
N SER A 17 -30.07 -26.29 0.00
CA SER A 17 -29.69 -27.70 0.04
C SER A 17 -30.02 -28.46 -1.25
N ARG A 18 -30.89 -27.92 -2.12
CA ARG A 18 -31.35 -28.58 -3.34
C ARG A 18 -30.35 -28.34 -4.48
N ARG A 19 -29.77 -29.41 -5.04
CA ARG A 19 -28.85 -29.33 -6.18
C ARG A 19 -29.54 -29.57 -7.53
N THR A 20 -30.68 -28.91 -7.73
CA THR A 20 -31.38 -28.95 -9.03
C THR A 20 -30.78 -27.91 -9.97
N ASN A 21 -30.80 -28.17 -11.28
CA ASN A 21 -30.31 -27.22 -12.29
C ASN A 21 -30.99 -25.84 -12.17
N THR A 22 -32.29 -25.82 -11.89
CA THR A 22 -33.05 -24.57 -11.67
C THR A 22 -32.54 -23.80 -10.47
N GLN A 23 -32.30 -24.47 -9.33
CA GLN A 23 -31.78 -23.82 -8.13
C GLN A 23 -30.40 -23.22 -8.38
N ILE A 24 -29.49 -23.97 -9.01
CA ILE A 24 -28.13 -23.51 -9.35
C ILE A 24 -28.18 -22.30 -10.28
N LYS A 25 -29.05 -22.34 -11.30
CA LYS A 25 -29.25 -21.21 -12.22
C LYS A 25 -29.71 -19.96 -11.47
N ASN A 26 -30.73 -20.08 -10.61
CA ASN A 26 -31.26 -18.95 -9.86
C ASN A 26 -30.23 -18.38 -8.86
N GLU A 27 -29.41 -19.24 -8.24
CA GLU A 27 -28.30 -18.80 -7.37
C GLU A 27 -27.24 -18.03 -8.16
N ASN A 28 -26.87 -18.50 -9.36
CA ASN A 28 -25.92 -17.81 -10.22
C ASN A 28 -26.47 -16.44 -10.71
N GLU A 29 -27.73 -16.38 -11.10
CA GLU A 29 -28.39 -15.13 -11.48
C GLU A 29 -28.45 -14.14 -10.32
N PHE A 30 -28.73 -14.64 -9.11
CA PHE A 30 -28.72 -13.81 -7.91
C PHE A 30 -27.34 -13.25 -7.61
N VAL A 31 -26.27 -14.05 -7.69
CA VAL A 31 -24.90 -13.57 -7.49
C VAL A 31 -24.53 -12.49 -8.50
N GLN A 32 -24.90 -12.67 -9.77
CA GLN A 32 -24.66 -11.65 -10.81
C GLN A 32 -25.40 -10.34 -10.50
N CYS A 33 -26.67 -10.40 -10.08
CA CYS A 33 -27.42 -9.21 -9.69
C CYS A 33 -26.88 -8.57 -8.41
N PHE A 34 -26.39 -9.37 -7.48
CA PHE A 34 -25.80 -8.90 -6.23
C PHE A 34 -24.51 -8.12 -6.48
N ASP A 35 -23.67 -8.60 -7.40
CA ASP A 35 -22.45 -7.90 -7.79
C ASP A 35 -22.74 -6.55 -8.47
N GLU A 36 -23.90 -6.37 -9.10
CA GLU A 36 -24.36 -5.09 -9.67
C GLU A 36 -24.95 -4.15 -8.60
N LEU A 37 -25.56 -4.68 -7.53
CA LEU A 37 -26.13 -3.87 -6.46
C LEU A 37 -25.05 -3.13 -5.65
N PHE A 38 -23.93 -3.80 -5.38
CA PHE A 38 -22.79 -3.22 -4.68
C PHE A 38 -21.83 -2.49 -5.63
N ASP A 39 -22.39 -1.63 -6.48
CA ASP A 39 -21.62 -0.56 -7.11
C ASP A 39 -21.20 0.42 -6.00
N ILE A 40 -19.88 0.54 -5.82
CA ILE A 40 -19.22 1.02 -4.59
C ILE A 40 -19.51 2.51 -4.27
N ALA A 41 -20.24 3.22 -5.12
CA ALA A 41 -20.44 4.67 -5.00
C ALA A 41 -21.90 5.09 -5.12
N HIS A 42 -22.19 6.28 -4.59
CA HIS A 42 -23.48 6.97 -4.73
C HIS A 42 -23.94 7.03 -6.20
N ALA A 43 -25.26 7.03 -6.44
CA ALA A 43 -25.81 7.14 -7.80
C ALA A 43 -25.21 8.34 -8.55
N ASP A 44 -25.18 9.49 -7.87
CA ASP A 44 -24.67 10.77 -8.39
C ASP A 44 -23.14 10.94 -8.24
N ALA A 45 -22.41 9.89 -7.88
CA ALA A 45 -20.96 10.00 -7.64
C ALA A 45 -20.20 10.53 -8.86
N LEU A 46 -20.60 10.12 -10.07
CA LEU A 46 -19.97 10.62 -11.31
C LEU A 46 -20.17 12.12 -11.52
N ASP A 47 -21.29 12.66 -11.04
CA ASP A 47 -21.63 14.08 -11.17
C ASP A 47 -20.93 14.92 -10.09
N MET A 48 -20.76 14.35 -8.89
CA MET A 48 -20.06 15.02 -7.78
C MET A 48 -18.54 15.08 -7.99
N MET A 49 -17.97 14.15 -8.75
CA MET A 49 -16.53 14.08 -8.98
C MET A 49 -16.08 15.18 -9.94
N THR A 50 -14.94 15.81 -9.65
CA THR A 50 -14.36 16.87 -10.49
C THR A 50 -13.19 16.38 -11.33
N ILE A 51 -12.51 15.32 -10.88
CA ILE A 51 -11.31 14.79 -11.53
C ILE A 51 -11.71 13.71 -12.54
N ASP A 52 -11.37 13.92 -13.81
CA ASP A 52 -11.75 13.00 -14.89
C ASP A 52 -11.12 11.61 -14.75
N MET A 53 -9.88 11.52 -14.27
CA MET A 53 -9.24 10.22 -13.99
C MET A 53 -10.05 9.40 -12.99
N ASP A 54 -10.53 10.03 -11.92
CA ASP A 54 -11.29 9.33 -10.89
C ASP A 54 -12.66 8.89 -11.43
N LYS A 55 -13.29 9.69 -12.30
CA LYS A 55 -14.51 9.28 -13.01
C LYS A 55 -14.27 8.06 -13.87
N GLN A 56 -13.20 8.05 -14.66
CA GLN A 56 -12.83 6.91 -15.50
C GLN A 56 -12.53 5.67 -14.66
N PHE A 57 -11.85 5.84 -13.53
CA PHE A 57 -11.62 4.76 -12.57
C PHE A 57 -12.95 4.21 -12.03
N LEU A 58 -13.88 5.07 -11.62
CA LEU A 58 -15.20 4.67 -11.13
C LEU A 58 -16.03 3.95 -12.21
N ILE A 59 -16.00 4.43 -13.46
CA ILE A 59 -16.65 3.75 -14.59
C ILE A 59 -16.05 2.36 -14.79
N THR A 60 -14.72 2.24 -14.77
CA THR A 60 -14.00 0.97 -14.91
C THR A 60 -14.28 0.04 -13.73
N GLN A 61 -14.63 0.58 -12.55
CA GLN A 61 -15.08 -0.20 -11.40
C GLN A 61 -16.49 -0.76 -11.55
N ARG A 62 -17.41 -0.01 -12.16
CA ARG A 62 -18.80 -0.43 -12.42
C ARG A 62 -18.95 -1.43 -13.57
N GLN A 63 -17.91 -1.59 -14.40
CA GLN A 63 -17.93 -2.58 -15.49
C GLN A 63 -18.00 -4.02 -14.96
N LYS A 64 -18.69 -4.90 -15.69
CA LYS A 64 -18.79 -6.33 -15.35
C LYS A 64 -17.39 -6.94 -15.23
N GLY A 65 -17.16 -7.69 -14.15
CA GLY A 65 -15.84 -8.25 -13.81
C GLY A 65 -14.91 -7.29 -13.05
N ARG A 66 -15.35 -6.05 -12.76
CA ARG A 66 -14.66 -5.06 -11.92
C ARG A 66 -13.18 -4.84 -12.30
N PRO A 67 -12.84 -4.57 -13.58
CA PRO A 67 -11.45 -4.43 -14.03
C PRO A 67 -10.69 -3.28 -13.35
N GLY A 68 -11.40 -2.25 -12.86
CA GLY A 68 -10.79 -1.15 -12.12
C GLY A 68 -10.43 -1.49 -10.66
N ALA A 69 -10.54 -2.76 -10.24
CA ALA A 69 -10.42 -3.11 -8.84
C ALA A 69 -8.95 -3.02 -8.45
N MET A 70 -8.65 -2.15 -7.49
CA MET A 70 -7.30 -2.02 -6.95
C MET A 70 -6.97 -3.26 -6.10
N MET A 71 -6.70 -4.37 -6.77
CA MET A 71 -6.41 -5.67 -6.17
C MET A 71 -4.96 -6.05 -6.46
N GLY A 72 -4.32 -6.76 -5.53
CA GLY A 72 -3.00 -7.35 -5.74
C GLY A 72 -1.83 -6.36 -5.64
N VAL A 73 -1.09 -6.18 -6.73
CA VAL A 73 0.19 -5.44 -6.75
C VAL A 73 -0.03 -3.96 -6.43
N ASP A 74 -1.09 -3.34 -6.95
CA ASP A 74 -1.40 -1.92 -6.73
C ASP A 74 -1.72 -1.63 -5.26
N TRP A 75 -2.45 -2.52 -4.60
CA TRP A 75 -2.68 -2.44 -3.15
C TRP A 75 -1.37 -2.52 -2.36
N THR A 76 -0.47 -3.41 -2.79
CA THR A 76 0.83 -3.59 -2.15
C THR A 76 1.73 -2.35 -2.34
N SER A 77 1.72 -1.79 -3.55
CA SER A 77 2.44 -0.58 -3.92
C SER A 77 1.90 0.64 -3.17
N GLN A 78 0.58 0.85 -3.13
CA GLN A 78 -0.05 1.94 -2.39
C GLN A 78 0.25 1.86 -0.89
N LYS A 79 0.20 0.66 -0.29
CA LYS A 79 0.57 0.44 1.12
C LYS A 79 2.04 0.77 1.39
N ARG A 80 2.93 0.52 0.42
CA ARG A 80 4.36 0.86 0.51
C ARG A 80 4.60 2.36 0.38
N GLU A 81 3.96 3.00 -0.59
CA GLU A 81 3.96 4.46 -0.81
C GLU A 81 3.46 5.20 0.44
N PHE A 82 2.32 4.79 0.99
CA PHE A 82 1.75 5.39 2.21
C PHE A 82 2.71 5.32 3.40
N LYS A 83 3.38 4.17 3.60
CA LYS A 83 4.39 4.03 4.65
C LYS A 83 5.59 4.95 4.43
N ARG A 84 6.09 5.05 3.20
CA ARG A 84 7.20 5.96 2.84
C ARG A 84 6.82 7.42 3.10
N SER A 85 5.64 7.84 2.66
CA SER A 85 5.15 9.20 2.88
C SER A 85 5.05 9.54 4.38
N LYS A 86 4.53 8.61 5.19
CA LYS A 86 4.42 8.81 6.64
C LYS A 86 5.80 8.95 7.32
N GLN A 87 6.78 8.16 6.89
CA GLN A 87 8.15 8.25 7.41
C GLN A 87 8.81 9.59 7.04
N LEU A 88 8.60 10.05 5.80
CA LEU A 88 9.10 11.35 5.35
C LEU A 88 8.47 12.51 6.13
N GLU A 89 7.15 12.47 6.35
CA GLU A 89 6.45 13.48 7.14
C GLU A 89 6.97 13.53 8.59
N GLU A 90 7.24 12.37 9.20
CA GLU A 90 7.79 12.31 10.55
C GLU A 90 9.23 12.83 10.63
N SER A 91 10.08 12.51 9.65
CA SER A 91 11.46 13.01 9.60
C SER A 91 11.50 14.52 9.38
N GLU A 92 10.62 15.06 8.53
CA GLU A 92 10.47 16.50 8.33
C GLU A 92 9.99 17.21 9.60
N LYS A 93 9.02 16.65 10.32
CA LYS A 93 8.57 17.19 11.62
C LYS A 93 9.71 17.23 12.62
N LYS A 94 10.52 16.17 12.71
CA LYS A 94 11.70 16.12 13.60
C LYS A 94 12.76 17.15 13.19
N ARG A 95 13.04 17.29 11.89
CA ARG A 95 13.98 18.29 11.37
C ARG A 95 13.54 19.71 11.72
N LYS A 96 12.28 20.06 11.46
CA LYS A 96 11.73 21.39 11.82
C LYS A 96 11.82 21.66 13.32
N LEU A 97 11.53 20.67 14.15
CA LEU A 97 11.62 20.82 15.61
C LEU A 97 13.06 21.04 16.07
N ASN A 98 14.02 20.36 15.45
CA ASN A 98 15.44 20.56 15.74
C ASN A 98 15.94 21.93 15.27
N GLU A 99 15.57 22.36 14.06
CA GLU A 99 15.86 23.70 13.55
C GLU A 99 15.32 24.79 14.49
N ASN A 100 14.09 24.62 14.98
CA ASN A 100 13.50 25.55 15.96
C ASN A 100 14.26 25.55 17.29
N LYS A 101 14.71 24.40 17.78
CA LYS A 101 15.54 24.30 19.00
C LYS A 101 16.88 25.01 18.81
N ILE A 102 17.57 24.77 17.71
CA ILE A 102 18.86 25.40 17.40
C ILE A 102 18.68 26.92 17.30
N LYS A 103 17.63 27.38 16.61
CA LYS A 103 17.32 28.82 16.50
C LYS A 103 17.07 29.45 17.87
N SER A 104 16.30 28.78 18.73
CA SER A 104 16.05 29.24 20.10
C SER A 104 17.31 29.27 20.96
N ILE A 105 18.21 28.30 20.83
CA ILE A 105 19.50 28.29 21.54
C ILE A 105 20.39 29.43 21.03
N PHE A 106 20.50 29.61 19.71
CA PHE A 106 21.28 30.69 19.11
C PHE A 106 20.82 32.07 19.59
N GLU A 107 19.51 32.31 19.57
CA GLU A 107 18.88 33.54 20.09
C GLU A 107 19.17 33.75 21.58
N SER A 108 19.23 32.67 22.37
CA SER A 108 19.60 32.73 23.79
C SER A 108 21.08 33.05 24.01
N VAL A 109 21.98 32.56 23.14
CA VAL A 109 23.43 32.83 23.21
C VAL A 109 23.76 34.26 22.77
N GLU A 110 23.07 34.77 21.76
CA GLU A 110 23.23 36.16 21.29
C GLU A 110 22.89 37.18 22.40
N LEU A 111 21.91 36.87 23.26
CA LEU A 111 21.57 37.68 24.44
C LEU A 111 22.61 37.60 25.58
N CYS A 112 23.32 36.48 25.72
CA CYS A 112 24.39 36.34 26.72
C CYS A 112 25.69 37.04 26.29
N SER A 113 25.92 37.21 24.98
CA SER A 113 27.13 37.84 24.45
C SER A 113 27.10 39.38 24.52
N SER A 114 25.96 39.99 24.83
CA SER A 114 25.82 41.44 25.08
C SER A 114 26.08 41.86 26.53
N SER A 115 26.61 40.95 27.38
CA SER A 115 27.08 41.30 28.72
C SER A 115 28.61 41.38 28.71
N ASP A 116 29.14 42.59 28.51
CA ASP A 116 30.55 42.92 28.64
C ASP A 116 31.10 42.55 30.03
N THR A 117 32.10 41.67 30.04
CA THR A 117 33.33 41.86 30.84
C THR A 117 34.46 41.16 30.10
N GLU A 118 35.44 41.97 29.72
CA GLU A 118 36.71 41.62 29.08
C GLU A 118 37.54 40.57 29.86
N GLU A 119 38.16 39.59 29.17
CA GLU A 119 39.64 39.42 29.12
C GLU A 119 40.09 38.08 28.44
N SER A 120 41.06 38.23 27.53
CA SER A 120 42.03 37.26 26.97
C SER A 120 41.62 36.25 25.88
N LEU A 121 42.26 36.42 24.70
CA LEU A 121 42.42 35.42 23.66
C LEU A 121 43.37 34.30 24.11
N SER A 122 43.01 33.06 23.84
CA SER A 122 43.96 31.96 23.70
C SER A 122 43.62 31.21 22.42
N ASP A 123 44.46 31.41 21.41
CA ASP A 123 44.53 30.58 20.20
C ASP A 123 45.04 29.18 20.59
N ASP A 124 44.29 28.14 20.25
CA ASP A 124 44.79 26.92 19.60
C ASP A 124 43.63 25.95 19.33
N CYS A 125 43.33 25.74 18.05
CA CYS A 125 42.44 24.67 17.59
C CYS A 125 43.27 23.65 16.83
N ASP A 126 43.67 22.58 17.51
CA ASP A 126 44.34 21.43 16.91
C ASP A 126 43.37 20.64 16.00
N LEU A 127 43.51 20.84 14.69
CA LEU A 127 42.91 20.02 13.65
C LEU A 127 43.83 18.82 13.36
N ALA A 128 43.59 17.69 14.02
CA ALA A 128 44.28 16.44 13.70
C ALA A 128 43.37 15.52 12.86
N GLN A 129 43.73 15.37 11.58
CA GLN A 129 43.23 14.31 10.71
C GLN A 129 43.42 12.93 11.34
N ASN A 130 42.41 12.08 11.24
CA ASN A 130 42.64 10.64 11.16
C ASN A 130 41.77 10.03 10.05
N ILE A 131 42.35 9.98 8.86
CA ILE A 131 41.94 9.09 7.78
C ILE A 131 42.59 7.76 8.08
N GLN A 132 41.79 6.72 8.34
CA GLN A 132 42.27 5.35 8.26
C GLN A 132 41.40 4.56 7.30
N ASP A 133 42.03 4.24 6.18
CA ASP A 133 41.52 3.46 5.08
C ASP A 133 41.09 2.06 5.51
N ASN A 134 39.94 1.65 5.00
CA ASN A 134 39.58 0.25 4.82
C ASN A 134 38.91 0.14 3.45
N THR A 135 39.77 -0.03 2.46
CA THR A 135 39.46 -0.57 1.14
C THR A 135 39.01 -2.02 1.29
N LYS A 136 37.76 -2.30 0.87
CA LYS A 136 37.31 -3.50 0.14
C LYS A 136 35.78 -3.47 0.04
N ASN A 137 35.25 -3.03 -1.10
CA ASN A 137 34.49 -3.91 -1.96
C ASN A 137 34.13 -3.20 -3.27
N SER A 138 34.60 -3.81 -4.34
CA SER A 138 34.47 -3.40 -5.73
C SER A 138 33.01 -3.32 -6.14
N ILE A 139 32.66 -2.22 -6.78
CA ILE A 139 31.54 -2.12 -7.70
C ILE A 139 31.83 -3.06 -8.88
N THR A 140 30.87 -3.90 -9.24
CA THR A 140 30.73 -4.42 -10.61
C THR A 140 29.29 -4.16 -11.05
N VAL A 141 29.18 -3.22 -11.98
CA VAL A 141 28.01 -3.02 -12.83
C VAL A 141 28.23 -3.95 -14.01
N GLU A 142 27.36 -4.93 -14.21
CA GLU A 142 27.31 -5.68 -15.46
C GLU A 142 25.84 -5.82 -15.88
N SER A 143 25.59 -5.31 -17.08
CA SER A 143 24.33 -5.33 -17.79
C SER A 143 24.11 -6.68 -18.49
N CYS A 144 22.89 -6.84 -19.00
CA CYS A 144 22.59 -7.41 -20.31
C CYS A 144 22.26 -8.93 -20.45
N GLU A 145 20.96 -9.14 -20.73
CA GLU A 145 20.34 -9.97 -21.78
C GLU A 145 19.75 -11.36 -21.48
N ASP A 146 18.60 -11.54 -22.12
CA ASP A 146 17.72 -12.70 -22.19
C ASP A 146 18.39 -13.98 -22.70
N SER A 147 17.96 -15.15 -22.20
CA SER A 147 17.55 -16.28 -23.05
C SER A 147 17.01 -17.47 -22.24
N ALA A 148 16.11 -18.20 -22.90
CA ALA A 148 15.19 -19.22 -22.40
C ALA A 148 15.81 -20.58 -21.98
N GLY A 149 15.14 -21.31 -21.08
CA GLY A 149 15.20 -22.78 -21.04
C GLY A 149 15.01 -23.42 -19.65
N PRO A 150 14.33 -24.59 -19.51
CA PRO A 150 13.49 -24.89 -18.36
C PRO A 150 14.16 -25.78 -17.30
N SER A 151 13.77 -25.65 -16.02
CA SER A 151 13.92 -26.74 -15.06
C SER A 151 12.78 -26.80 -14.05
N THR A 152 12.12 -27.94 -14.09
CA THR A 152 10.95 -28.33 -13.31
C THR A 152 11.37 -28.76 -11.91
N THR A 153 10.87 -28.09 -10.87
CA THR A 153 10.83 -28.69 -9.52
C THR A 153 9.38 -28.79 -9.08
N ARG A 154 8.79 -29.96 -9.37
CA ARG A 154 7.48 -30.40 -8.88
C ARG A 154 7.50 -30.41 -7.35
N ARG A 155 6.67 -29.59 -6.70
CA ARG A 155 6.34 -29.77 -5.28
C ARG A 155 5.42 -30.99 -5.17
N GLY A 156 5.97 -32.10 -4.68
CA GLY A 156 5.24 -33.33 -4.40
C GLY A 156 4.17 -33.09 -3.34
N ARG A 157 2.93 -33.50 -3.63
CA ARG A 157 1.86 -33.64 -2.64
C ARG A 157 1.92 -35.07 -2.10
N THR A 158 2.06 -35.18 -0.78
CA THR A 158 2.08 -36.45 -0.05
C THR A 158 0.76 -37.19 -0.19
N ALA A 159 0.83 -38.50 -0.42
CA ALA A 159 -0.33 -39.38 -0.46
C ALA A 159 -0.88 -39.59 0.96
N PHE A 160 -2.14 -39.26 1.17
CA PHE A 160 -2.93 -39.71 2.32
C PHE A 160 -3.90 -40.77 1.81
N ILE A 161 -3.47 -42.03 1.82
CA ILE A 161 -4.38 -43.18 1.74
C ILE A 161 -4.98 -43.35 3.14
N ASN A 162 -6.29 -43.65 3.22
CA ASN A 162 -6.73 -44.84 3.96
C ASN A 162 -8.13 -45.27 3.54
N ASP A 163 -8.21 -46.59 3.36
CA ASP A 163 -9.32 -47.37 2.84
C ASP A 163 -10.52 -47.43 3.79
N LYS A 164 -11.72 -47.52 3.20
CA LYS A 164 -12.77 -48.48 3.58
C LYS A 164 -13.96 -48.36 2.63
N LEU A 165 -13.98 -49.29 1.68
CA LEU A 165 -15.20 -49.78 1.04
C LEU A 165 -15.96 -50.64 2.07
N PHE A 166 -17.21 -50.29 2.33
CA PHE A 166 -18.30 -51.22 2.64
C PHE A 166 -19.59 -50.62 2.11
#